data_AF-A0A1I9GB66-F1
#
_entry.id   AF-A0A1I9GB66-F1
#
_cell.length_a   1.000
_cell.length_b   1.000
_cell.length_c   1.000
_cell.angle_alpha   90.00
_cell.angle_beta   90.00
_cell.angle_gamma   90.00
#
_symmetry.space_group_name_H-M   'P 1'
#
loop_
_entity.id
_entity.type
_entity.pdbx_description
1 polymer ?
#
loop_
_entity_poly.entity_id
_entity_poly.type
_entity_poly.pdbx_seq_one_letter_code
_entity_poly.pdbx_strand_id
1 'polypeptide(L)'
;MAASSSATSGAIAIGRKWNREDRKQKEMEVKLALMLSASQLPLNIIENSFFREFMEYVQPRFSMPHDINYIEEIINTEHTRTVINLKNQLATAKKVAVMIDVLKLNTSASSAALPTSVDDK
;
A
#
# COMPACT_ATOMS: atom_id res chain seq x y z
N MET A 1 43.82 -33.25 17.53
CA MET A 1 43.61 -31.78 17.42
C MET A 1 43.27 -31.50 15.96
N ALA A 2 41.99 -31.50 15.60
CA ALA A 2 41.11 -30.33 15.60
C ALA A 2 41.54 -29.26 14.59
N ALA A 3 40.89 -29.26 13.42
CA ALA A 3 40.41 -28.06 12.73
C ALA A 3 39.43 -28.51 11.62
N SER A 4 38.22 -28.89 12.01
CA SER A 4 37.06 -28.94 11.13
C SER A 4 36.61 -27.50 10.87
N SER A 5 37.15 -26.85 9.82
CA SER A 5 36.56 -25.62 9.30
C SER A 5 35.54 -26.01 8.22
N SER A 6 34.37 -26.45 8.67
CA SER A 6 33.16 -26.39 7.85
C SER A 6 32.81 -24.91 7.69
N ALA A 7 33.49 -24.25 6.75
CA ALA A 7 32.98 -23.02 6.17
C ALA A 7 31.69 -23.41 5.45
N THR A 8 30.57 -23.36 6.18
CA THR A 8 29.25 -23.24 5.60
C THR A 8 29.24 -21.94 4.82
N SER A 9 29.74 -22.02 3.58
CA SER A 9 29.42 -21.09 2.50
C SER A 9 27.94 -21.26 2.19
N GLY A 10 27.10 -20.88 3.14
CA GLY A 10 25.73 -20.47 2.92
C GLY A 10 25.77 -19.16 2.16
N ALA A 11 26.31 -19.18 0.95
CA ALA A 11 25.79 -18.34 -0.11
C ALA A 11 24.35 -18.80 -0.27
N ILE A 12 23.47 -18.27 0.59
CA ILE A 12 22.06 -18.14 0.28
C ILE A 12 22.09 -17.63 -1.14
N ALA A 13 21.60 -18.45 -2.07
CA ALA A 13 21.36 -18.00 -3.41
C ALA A 13 20.46 -16.78 -3.26
N ILE A 14 21.05 -15.58 -3.24
CA ILE A 14 20.34 -14.32 -3.36
C ILE A 14 19.79 -14.41 -4.77
N GLY A 15 18.63 -15.05 -4.88
CA GLY A 15 17.94 -15.24 -6.12
C GLY A 15 17.78 -13.86 -6.68
N ARG A 16 18.37 -13.63 -7.86
CA ARG A 16 18.34 -12.34 -8.55
C ARG A 16 16.96 -11.70 -8.36
N LYS A 17 16.94 -10.48 -7.82
CA LYS A 17 15.70 -9.70 -7.68
C LYS A 17 14.97 -9.72 -9.01
N TRP A 18 13.65 -9.85 -8.97
CA TRP A 18 12.85 -9.77 -10.16
C TRP A 18 13.09 -8.43 -10.83
N ASN A 19 13.19 -8.47 -12.16
CA ASN A 19 13.29 -7.26 -12.93
C ASN A 19 11.91 -6.56 -12.97
N ARG A 20 11.90 -5.26 -13.26
CA ARG A 20 10.66 -4.47 -13.31
C ARG A 20 9.67 -4.98 -14.36
N GLU A 21 10.18 -5.57 -15.45
CA GLU A 21 9.36 -6.13 -16.51
C GLU A 21 8.80 -7.51 -16.16
N ASP A 22 9.31 -8.17 -15.11
CA ASP A 22 8.89 -9.50 -14.71
C ASP A 22 7.42 -9.49 -14.28
N ARG A 23 6.64 -10.41 -14.82
CA ARG A 23 5.22 -10.55 -14.46
C ARG A 23 5.01 -10.70 -12.95
N LYS A 24 5.86 -11.47 -12.26
CA LYS A 24 5.76 -11.68 -10.81
C LYS A 24 6.04 -10.42 -10.00
N GLN A 25 6.94 -9.55 -10.48
CA GLN A 25 7.21 -8.24 -9.87
C GLN A 25 5.96 -7.37 -9.94
N LYS A 26 5.41 -7.19 -11.15
CA LYS A 26 4.20 -6.39 -11.39
C LYS A 26 2.99 -6.90 -10.61
N GLU A 27 2.77 -8.22 -10.59
CA GLU A 27 1.68 -8.82 -9.82
C GLU A 27 1.82 -8.55 -8.31
N MET A 28 3.04 -8.55 -7.79
CA MET A 28 3.28 -8.26 -6.38
C MET A 28 3.12 -6.78 -6.04
N GLU A 29 3.57 -5.88 -6.92
CA GLU A 29 3.36 -4.43 -6.79
C GLU A 29 1.86 -4.10 -6.76
N VAL A 30 1.06 -4.72 -7.64
CA VAL A 30 -0.40 -4.58 -7.64
C VAL A 30 -1.01 -5.09 -6.33
N LYS A 31 -0.60 -6.28 -5.86
CA LYS A 31 -1.11 -6.82 -4.58
C LYS A 31 -0.74 -5.95 -3.38
N LEU A 32 0.48 -5.41 -3.36
CA LEU A 32 0.93 -4.48 -2.33
C LEU A 32 0.08 -3.20 -2.36
N ALA A 33 -0.09 -2.59 -3.53
CA ALA A 33 -0.89 -1.39 -3.72
C ALA A 33 -2.34 -1.60 -3.24
N LEU A 34 -2.98 -2.70 -3.65
CA LEU A 34 -4.33 -3.04 -3.22
C LEU A 34 -4.42 -3.30 -1.71
N MET A 35 -3.41 -3.95 -1.11
CA MET A 35 -3.36 -4.16 0.34
C MET A 35 -3.27 -2.83 1.08
N LEU A 36 -2.41 -1.91 0.63
CA LEU A 36 -2.29 -0.57 1.22
C LEU A 36 -3.61 0.20 1.12
N SER A 37 -4.30 0.15 -0.02
CA SER A 37 -5.63 0.78 -0.18
C SER A 37 -6.68 0.14 0.72
N ALA A 38 -6.76 -1.18 0.78
CA ALA A 38 -7.76 -1.90 1.57
C ALA A 38 -7.55 -1.75 3.08
N SER A 39 -6.30 -1.63 3.52
CA SER A 39 -5.93 -1.43 4.92
C SER A 39 -5.98 0.03 5.38
N GLN A 40 -6.27 0.96 4.45
CA GLN A 40 -6.25 2.42 4.71
C GLN A 40 -4.91 2.90 5.28
N LEU A 41 -3.82 2.21 4.91
CA LEU A 41 -2.47 2.60 5.33
C LEU A 41 -1.97 3.77 4.46
N PRO A 42 -1.27 4.74 5.06
CA PRO A 42 -0.66 5.82 4.28
C PRO A 42 0.45 5.25 3.39
N LEU A 43 0.51 5.70 2.14
CA LEU A 43 1.43 5.14 1.14
C LEU A 43 2.91 5.36 1.47
N ASN A 44 3.22 6.38 2.29
CA ASN A 44 4.57 6.62 2.79
C ASN A 44 5.13 5.48 3.67
N ILE A 45 4.30 4.51 4.09
CA ILE A 45 4.78 3.30 4.77
C ILE A 45 5.82 2.56 3.94
N ILE A 46 5.79 2.67 2.61
CA ILE A 46 6.79 2.04 1.75
C ILE A 46 8.19 2.61 2.01
N GLU A 47 8.32 3.85 2.49
CA GLU A 47 9.60 4.48 2.82
C GLU A 47 10.15 4.04 4.19
N ASN A 48 9.32 3.43 5.03
CA ASN A 48 9.72 2.96 6.35
C ASN A 48 10.71 1.78 6.24
N SER A 49 11.88 1.90 6.90
CA SER A 49 12.94 0.89 6.85
C SER A 49 12.51 -0.47 7.40
N PHE A 50 11.80 -0.51 8.54
CA PHE A 50 11.32 -1.77 9.13
C PHE A 50 10.32 -2.47 8.23
N PHE A 51 9.44 -1.72 7.56
CA PHE A 51 8.51 -2.29 6.59
C PHE A 51 9.24 -2.87 5.38
N ARG A 52 10.26 -2.17 4.87
CA ARG A 52 11.10 -2.67 3.76
C ARG A 52 11.86 -3.94 4.14
N GLU A 53 12.49 -3.96 5.31
CA GLU A 53 13.21 -5.13 5.83
C GLU A 53 12.27 -6.33 6.00
N PHE A 54 11.07 -6.09 6.54
CA PHE A 54 10.04 -7.13 6.66
C PHE A 54 9.63 -7.68 5.29
N MET A 55 9.37 -6.81 4.30
CA MET A 55 9.00 -7.22 2.95
C MET A 55 10.14 -7.99 2.25
N GLU A 56 11.39 -7.60 2.46
CA GLU A 56 12.57 -8.30 1.92
C GLU A 56 12.76 -9.67 2.60
N TYR A 57 12.50 -9.78 3.90
CA TYR A 57 12.50 -11.06 4.60
C TYR A 57 11.41 -12.00 4.09
N VAL A 58 10.19 -11.50 3.91
CA VAL A 58 9.03 -12.29 3.45
C VAL A 58 9.18 -12.68 1.98
N GLN A 59 9.70 -11.80 1.13
CA GLN A 59 9.95 -12.09 -0.28
C GLN A 59 11.28 -11.45 -0.76
N PRO A 60 12.40 -12.19 -0.65
CA PRO A 60 13.74 -11.66 -0.97
C PRO A 60 13.94 -11.28 -2.45
N ARG A 61 13.16 -11.91 -3.35
CA ARG A 61 13.25 -11.64 -4.78
C ARG A 61 12.45 -10.43 -5.23
N PHE A 62 11.57 -9.92 -4.40
CA PHE A 62 10.75 -8.76 -4.73
C PHE A 62 11.58 -7.48 -4.62
N SER A 63 11.49 -6.63 -5.62
CA SER A 63 12.07 -5.30 -5.55
C SER A 63 11.04 -4.32 -5.00
N MET A 64 11.23 -3.86 -3.76
CA MET A 64 10.29 -2.92 -3.15
C MET A 64 10.24 -1.59 -3.92
N PRO A 65 9.04 -1.08 -4.26
CA PRO A 65 8.90 0.25 -4.83
C PRO A 65 9.43 1.34 -3.90
N HIS A 66 10.00 2.39 -4.50
CA HIS A 66 10.53 3.54 -3.76
C HIS A 66 9.73 4.81 -3.99
N ASP A 67 9.04 4.90 -5.12
CA ASP A 67 8.23 6.05 -5.48
C ASP A 67 6.77 5.84 -5.05
N ILE A 68 6.29 6.74 -4.19
CA ILE A 68 4.91 6.75 -3.72
C ILE A 68 3.94 7.01 -4.89
N ASN A 69 4.30 7.89 -5.83
CA ASN A 69 3.44 8.24 -6.96
C ASN A 69 3.21 7.04 -7.88
N TYR A 70 4.21 6.16 -7.99
CA TYR A 70 4.09 4.92 -8.75
C TYR A 70 3.06 3.96 -8.13
N ILE A 71 3.05 3.82 -6.80
CA ILE A 71 2.02 3.02 -6.11
C ILE A 71 0.64 3.65 -6.30
N GLU A 72 0.54 4.98 -6.18
CA GLU A 72 -0.71 5.70 -6.40
C GLU A 72 -1.25 5.53 -7.83
N GLU A 73 -0.39 5.54 -8.84
CA GLU A 73 -0.74 5.26 -10.23
C GLU A 73 -1.33 3.85 -10.41
N ILE A 74 -0.73 2.85 -9.76
CA ILE A 74 -1.25 1.48 -9.76
C ILE A 74 -2.65 1.44 -9.13
N ILE A 75 -2.84 2.10 -7.98
CA ILE A 75 -4.14 2.19 -7.30
C ILE A 75 -5.18 2.84 -8.21
N ASN A 76 -4.85 3.97 -8.84
CA ASN A 76 -5.74 4.69 -9.74
C ASN A 76 -6.12 3.87 -10.98
N THR A 77 -5.17 3.08 -11.50
CA THR A 77 -5.40 2.16 -12.62
C THR A 77 -6.37 1.05 -12.23
N GLU A 78 -6.15 0.40 -11.09
CA GLU A 78 -7.03 -0.68 -10.60
C GLU A 78 -8.42 -0.14 -10.21
N HIS A 79 -8.50 1.07 -9.63
CA HIS A 79 -9.76 1.76 -9.38
C HIS A 79 -10.54 1.97 -10.69
N THR A 80 -9.90 2.54 -11.71
CA THR A 80 -10.52 2.80 -13.01
C THR A 80 -11.02 1.51 -13.65
N ARG A 81 -10.21 0.44 -13.64
CA ARG A 81 -10.60 -0.88 -14.13
C ARG A 81 -11.81 -1.43 -13.37
N THR A 82 -11.82 -1.29 -12.04
CA THR A 82 -12.91 -1.75 -11.17
C THR A 82 -14.21 -1.02 -11.50
N VAL A 83 -14.16 0.31 -11.66
CA VAL A 83 -15.32 1.12 -12.06
C VAL A 83 -15.88 0.67 -13.40
N ILE A 84 -15.04 0.45 -14.40
CA ILE A 84 -15.47 -0.04 -15.73
C ILE A 84 -16.13 -1.43 -15.60
N ASN A 85 -15.52 -2.34 -14.85
CA ASN A 85 -16.08 -3.67 -14.62
C ASN A 85 -17.46 -3.60 -13.93
N LEU A 86 -17.58 -2.80 -12.88
CA LEU A 86 -18.85 -2.58 -12.17
C LEU A 86 -19.92 -2.00 -13.10
N LYS A 87 -19.58 -1.01 -13.94
CA LYS A 87 -20.50 -0.46 -14.94
C LYS A 87 -21.01 -1.53 -15.91
N ASN A 88 -20.13 -2.39 -16.41
CA ASN A 88 -20.50 -3.48 -17.32
C ASN A 88 -21.42 -4.51 -16.64
N GLN A 89 -21.14 -4.85 -15.39
CA GLN A 89 -21.99 -5.75 -14.60
C GLN A 89 -23.37 -5.12 -14.34
N LEU A 90 -23.42 -3.84 -13.97
CA LEU A 90 -24.67 -3.12 -13.75
C LEU A 90 -25.50 -3.00 -15.03
N ALA A 91 -24.88 -2.77 -16.19
CA ALA A 91 -25.57 -2.67 -17.47
C ALA A 91 -26.27 -3.97 -17.89
N THR A 92 -25.79 -5.11 -17.42
CA THR A 92 -26.36 -6.44 -17.72
C THR A 92 -27.27 -6.96 -16.60
N ALA A 93 -27.34 -6.27 -15.47
CA ALA A 93 -28.14 -6.68 -14.32
C ALA A 93 -29.64 -6.44 -14.57
N LYS A 94 -30.47 -7.48 -14.44
CA LYS A 94 -31.93 -7.38 -14.62
C LYS A 94 -32.63 -6.64 -13.47
N LYS A 95 -32.05 -6.69 -12.28
CA LYS A 95 -32.56 -6.08 -11.04
C LYS A 95 -31.36 -5.61 -10.22
N VAL A 96 -31.47 -4.40 -9.68
CA VAL A 96 -30.45 -3.80 -8.81
C VAL A 96 -31.16 -3.28 -7.57
N ALA A 97 -30.64 -3.63 -6.39
CA ALA A 97 -31.06 -3.05 -5.13
C ALA A 97 -29.94 -2.14 -4.62
N VAL A 98 -30.30 -0.93 -4.17
CA VAL A 98 -29.35 0.05 -3.64
C VAL A 98 -29.73 0.28 -2.18
N MET A 99 -28.81 -0.02 -1.28
CA MET A 99 -28.92 0.34 0.13
C MET A 99 -28.20 1.68 0.32
N ILE A 100 -28.90 2.65 0.91
CA ILE A 100 -28.35 3.97 1.20
C ILE A 100 -28.25 4.09 2.71
N ASP A 101 -27.04 4.26 3.22
CA ASP A 101 -26.78 4.60 4.62
C ASP A 101 -26.42 6.09 4.70
N VAL A 102 -27.01 6.80 5.67
CA VAL A 102 -26.86 8.26 5.82
C VAL A 102 -26.35 8.56 7.21
N LEU A 103 -25.12 9.04 7.29
CA LEU A 103 -24.46 9.44 8.53
C LEU A 103 -24.33 10.97 8.56
N LYS A 104 -24.85 11.60 9.62
CA LYS A 104 -24.63 13.03 9.87
C LYS A 104 -23.29 13.23 10.55
N LEU A 105 -22.32 13.83 9.85
CA LEU A 105 -21.07 14.26 10.46
C LEU A 105 -21.27 15.61 11.13
N ASN A 106 -21.15 15.66 12.46
CA ASN A 106 -21.10 16.92 13.17
C ASN A 106 -19.67 17.48 13.01
N THR A 107 -19.52 18.51 12.18
CA THR A 107 -18.29 19.30 12.18
C THR A 107 -18.26 20.08 13.49
N SER A 108 -17.58 19.55 14.51
CA SER A 108 -17.20 20.38 15.65
C SER A 108 -16.33 21.50 15.09
N ALA A 109 -16.85 22.72 15.10
CA ALA A 109 -16.09 23.91 14.85
C ALA A 109 -15.03 24.04 15.95
N SER A 110 -13.88 23.38 15.77
CA SER A 110 -12.65 23.78 16.43
C SER A 110 -12.17 25.07 15.78
N SER A 111 -12.95 26.12 16.01
CA SER A 111 -12.41 27.45 16.20
C SER A 111 -11.54 27.37 17.44
N ALA A 112 -10.28 26.97 17.27
CA ALA A 112 -9.22 27.36 18.18
C ALA A 112 -9.04 28.88 18.05
N ALA A 113 -10.02 29.64 18.53
CA ALA A 113 -9.83 31.02 18.86
C ALA A 113 -8.92 31.02 20.08
N LEU A 114 -7.65 31.30 19.86
CA LEU A 114 -6.76 31.76 20.93
C LEU A 114 -7.47 32.93 21.62
N PRO A 115 -7.75 32.89 22.93
CA PRO A 115 -8.11 34.09 23.64
C PRO A 115 -6.87 34.99 23.64
N THR A 116 -6.89 36.05 22.83
CA THR A 116 -6.07 37.23 23.06
C THR A 116 -6.61 37.92 24.31
N SER A 117 -6.13 37.53 25.49
CA SER A 117 -6.29 38.38 26.68
C SER A 117 -5.23 39.47 26.61
N VAL A 118 -5.70 40.60 26.10
CA VAL A 118 -5.12 41.92 26.28
C VAL A 118 -5.31 42.33 27.75
N ASP A 119 -4.24 42.86 28.34
CA ASP A 119 -4.10 43.69 29.55
C ASP A 119 -4.39 43.11 30.96
N ASP A 120 -3.36 43.12 31.83
CA ASP A 120 -3.27 44.03 32.99
C ASP A 120 -1.98 43.80 33.81
N LYS A 121 -1.04 44.77 33.77
CA LYS A 121 -0.49 45.48 34.95
C LYS A 121 0.54 46.55 34.57
#